data_AF-A0AAD4PAH0-F1
#
_entry.id   AF-A0AAD4PAH0-F1
#
_cell.length_a   1.000
_cell.length_b   1.000
_cell.length_c   1.000
_cell.angle_alpha   90.00
_cell.angle_beta   90.00
_cell.angle_gamma   90.00
#
_symmetry.space_group_name_H-M   'P 1'
#
loop_
_entity.id
_entity.type
_entity.pdbx_description
1 polymer ?
#
loop_
_entity_poly.entity_id
_entity_poly.type
_entity_poly.pdbx_seq_one_letter_code
_entity_poly.pdbx_strand_id
1 'polypeptide(L)'
;MATAKDSGVVLARTRKQRKYLKRKVKIWEKRRALKVKKLKEKANVTPLVKKYWLQRYDLFSKYDGGIKLDEEGWFSVTPEVIAARQARRCTGASVVIDAFAGVGGNAIQFAKVCHHVVAIEIDPKKAALAFHNAKIYGVQDHIDFIVGDFFQLAPFLKGDVVFLSPPWGGPSYKAKENFTLDLLKPKDGHSLFQVAQAITPNIIMFLPRNIDLLQASELSWLSSPPLDIEIKENLVRGYLKGITVYFGKAALL
;
A
#
# COMPACT_ATOMS: atom_id res chain seq x y z
N MET A 1 -46.89 26.38 59.91
CA MET A 1 -45.69 26.26 59.06
C MET A 1 -45.98 25.22 57.98
N ALA A 2 -46.28 25.65 56.75
CA ALA A 2 -46.43 24.76 55.60
C ALA A 2 -45.46 25.23 54.51
N THR A 3 -44.50 24.38 54.15
CA THR A 3 -43.49 24.65 53.13
C THR A 3 -44.06 24.30 51.75
N ALA A 4 -44.17 25.30 50.89
CA ALA A 4 -44.58 25.13 49.49
C ALA A 4 -43.49 24.40 48.70
N LYS A 5 -43.84 23.28 48.07
CA LYS A 5 -42.99 22.59 47.08
C LYS A 5 -43.15 23.29 45.73
N ASP A 6 -42.08 23.93 45.30
CA ASP A 6 -41.94 24.53 43.98
C ASP A 6 -42.03 23.44 42.90
N SER A 7 -43.07 23.50 42.08
CA SER A 7 -43.37 22.53 41.02
C SER A 7 -42.91 23.11 39.69
N GLY A 8 -41.65 22.86 39.36
CA GLY A 8 -41.05 23.28 38.09
C GLY A 8 -41.75 22.65 36.89
N VAL A 9 -42.56 23.45 36.18
CA VAL A 9 -43.20 23.07 34.92
C VAL A 9 -42.14 22.95 33.83
N VAL A 10 -41.87 21.74 33.36
CA VAL A 10 -40.97 21.50 32.22
C VAL A 10 -41.73 21.78 30.91
N LEU A 11 -41.52 22.96 30.33
CA LEU A 11 -42.06 23.34 29.02
C LEU A 11 -41.66 22.34 27.92
N ALA A 12 -42.65 21.88 27.16
CA ALA A 12 -42.45 20.90 26.08
C ALA A 12 -41.65 21.50 24.91
N ARG A 13 -40.50 20.87 24.58
CA ARG A 13 -39.60 21.34 23.51
C ARG A 13 -40.24 21.27 22.12
N THR A 14 -40.04 22.34 21.34
CA THR A 14 -40.52 22.45 19.95
C THR A 14 -39.88 21.42 19.02
N ARG A 15 -40.56 21.10 17.90
CA ARG A 15 -40.08 20.12 16.90
C ARG A 15 -38.69 20.46 16.34
N LYS A 16 -38.40 21.77 16.16
CA LYS A 16 -37.11 22.28 15.68
C LYS A 16 -35.99 22.07 16.71
N GLN A 17 -36.27 22.34 18.00
CA GLN A 17 -35.34 22.07 19.10
C GLN A 17 -35.05 20.57 19.25
N ARG A 18 -36.08 19.69 19.13
CA ARG A 18 -35.88 18.23 19.14
C ARG A 18 -34.97 17.75 18.01
N LYS A 19 -35.14 18.27 16.78
CA LYS A 19 -34.30 17.90 15.62
C LYS A 19 -32.83 18.34 15.81
N TYR A 20 -32.60 19.53 16.36
CA TYR A 20 -31.26 20.03 16.68
C TYR A 20 -30.56 19.18 17.74
N LEU A 21 -31.25 18.86 18.84
CA LEU A 21 -30.74 17.97 19.90
C LEU A 21 -30.38 16.59 19.37
N LYS A 22 -31.25 15.96 18.57
CA LYS A 22 -30.96 14.67 17.91
C LYS A 22 -29.67 14.72 17.07
N ARG A 23 -29.47 15.82 16.32
CA ARG A 23 -28.25 16.01 15.50
C ARG A 23 -27.00 16.16 16.37
N LYS A 24 -27.09 16.89 17.49
CA LYS A 24 -25.98 17.02 18.46
C LYS A 24 -25.63 15.69 19.13
N VAL A 25 -26.62 14.91 19.55
CA VAL A 25 -26.42 13.57 20.13
C VAL A 25 -25.70 12.66 19.13
N LYS A 26 -26.17 12.60 17.88
CA LYS A 26 -25.54 11.79 16.81
C LYS A 26 -24.08 12.18 16.56
N ILE A 27 -23.76 13.48 16.59
CA ILE A 27 -22.37 13.97 16.46
C ILE A 27 -21.53 13.55 17.66
N TRP A 28 -22.07 13.66 18.87
CA TRP A 28 -21.37 13.29 20.10
C TRP A 28 -21.11 11.78 20.16
N GLU A 29 -22.09 10.94 19.82
CA GLU A 29 -21.94 9.48 19.72
C GLU A 29 -20.85 9.12 18.71
N LYS A 30 -20.87 9.75 17.52
CA LYS A 30 -19.84 9.54 16.49
C LYS A 30 -18.44 9.90 17.01
N ARG A 31 -18.29 11.02 17.72
CA ARG A 31 -17.02 11.44 18.35
C ARG A 31 -16.57 10.47 19.44
N ARG A 32 -17.49 9.99 20.28
CA ARG A 32 -17.21 9.02 21.34
C ARG A 32 -16.75 7.68 20.75
N ALA A 33 -17.44 7.18 19.73
CA ALA A 33 -17.05 5.98 19.00
C ALA A 33 -15.65 6.12 18.38
N LEU A 34 -15.34 7.26 17.77
CA LEU A 34 -14.01 7.55 17.22
C LEU A 34 -12.93 7.54 18.31
N LYS A 35 -13.22 8.13 19.47
CA LYS A 35 -12.30 8.17 20.62
C LYS A 35 -12.04 6.77 21.18
N VAL A 36 -13.08 5.96 21.35
CA VAL A 36 -12.95 4.55 21.79
C VAL A 36 -12.15 3.74 20.77
N LYS A 37 -12.41 3.93 19.47
CA LYS A 37 -11.64 3.28 18.39
C LYS A 37 -10.16 3.65 18.46
N LYS A 38 -9.83 4.95 18.58
CA LYS A 38 -8.43 5.41 18.73
C LYS A 38 -7.74 4.87 19.98
N LEU A 39 -8.47 4.69 21.08
CA LEU A 39 -7.92 4.09 22.31
C LEU A 39 -7.66 2.59 22.14
N LYS A 40 -8.59 1.85 21.52
CA LYS A 40 -8.39 0.42 21.20
C LYS A 40 -7.23 0.21 20.21
N GLU A 41 -7.12 1.05 19.18
CA GLU A 41 -6.00 0.98 18.24
C GLU A 41 -4.66 1.21 18.93
N LYS A 42 -4.55 2.25 19.79
CA LYS A 42 -3.34 2.47 20.61
C LYS A 42 -3.01 1.27 21.50
N ALA A 43 -4.01 0.58 22.03
CA ALA A 43 -3.83 -0.63 22.84
C ALA A 43 -3.38 -1.84 22.01
N ASN A 44 -3.73 -1.88 20.71
CA ASN A 44 -3.39 -2.98 19.79
C ASN A 44 -2.06 -2.76 19.05
N VAL A 45 -1.34 -1.67 19.29
CA VAL A 45 0.00 -1.46 18.71
C VAL A 45 1.01 -2.34 19.43
N THR A 46 1.39 -3.46 18.83
CA THR A 46 2.45 -4.31 19.38
C THR A 46 3.81 -3.59 19.33
N PRO A 47 4.77 -3.95 20.20
CA PRO A 47 6.12 -3.41 20.13
C PRO A 47 6.77 -3.57 18.74
N LEU A 48 6.44 -4.66 18.03
CA LEU A 48 6.94 -4.97 16.69
C LEU A 48 6.52 -3.91 15.66
N VAL A 49 5.27 -3.42 15.73
CA VAL A 49 4.74 -2.46 14.76
C VAL A 49 4.82 -1.00 15.20
N LYS A 50 5.17 -0.73 16.47
CA LYS A 50 5.15 0.62 17.07
C LYS A 50 5.87 1.68 16.25
N LYS A 51 7.05 1.36 15.72
CA LYS A 51 7.84 2.31 14.91
C LYS A 51 7.15 2.67 13.58
N TYR A 52 6.40 1.73 12.99
CA TYR A 52 5.66 1.94 11.74
C TYR A 52 4.35 2.68 12.01
N TRP A 53 3.67 2.38 13.13
CA TRP A 53 2.50 3.13 13.59
C TRP A 53 2.79 4.63 13.76
N LEU A 54 3.96 5.00 14.28
CA LEU A 54 4.38 6.40 14.40
C LEU A 54 4.49 7.10 13.04
N GLN A 55 4.81 6.34 11.98
CA GLN A 55 4.93 6.79 10.59
C GLN A 55 3.68 6.52 9.75
N ARG A 56 2.55 6.14 10.36
CA ARG A 56 1.36 5.66 9.63
C ARG A 56 0.82 6.62 8.56
N TYR A 57 1.00 7.93 8.73
CA TYR A 57 0.60 8.93 7.72
C TYR A 57 1.59 9.07 6.57
N ASP A 58 2.85 8.66 6.75
CA ASP A 58 3.81 8.51 5.66
C ASP A 58 3.52 7.21 4.86
N LEU A 59 2.93 6.19 5.51
CA LEU A 59 2.49 4.95 4.86
C LEU A 59 1.18 5.15 4.08
N PHE A 60 0.18 5.77 4.72
CA PHE A 60 -1.08 6.16 4.10
C PHE A 60 -1.54 7.52 4.66
N SER A 61 -1.56 8.54 3.82
CA SER A 61 -2.08 9.87 4.15
C SER A 61 -3.53 9.83 4.66
N LYS A 62 -4.37 8.96 4.08
CA LYS A 62 -5.75 8.72 4.51
C LYS A 62 -5.89 7.70 5.65
N TYR A 63 -4.86 7.47 6.47
CA TYR A 63 -4.88 6.48 7.55
C TYR A 63 -6.16 6.54 8.43
N ASP A 64 -6.47 7.73 8.94
CA ASP A 64 -7.64 7.98 9.81
C ASP A 64 -8.99 7.79 9.07
N GLY A 65 -8.99 7.66 7.74
CA GLY A 65 -10.14 7.26 6.93
C GLY A 65 -10.57 5.80 7.16
N GLY A 66 -9.78 5.04 7.91
CA GLY A 66 -10.09 3.65 8.27
C GLY A 66 -9.25 2.63 7.53
N ILE A 67 -8.02 2.99 7.16
CA ILE A 67 -7.02 2.07 6.59
C ILE A 67 -6.81 0.89 7.54
N LYS A 68 -6.58 -0.29 6.96
CA LYS A 68 -6.30 -1.52 7.69
C LYS A 68 -4.98 -2.12 7.20
N LEU A 69 -4.16 -2.54 8.14
CA LEU A 69 -2.93 -3.30 7.89
C LEU A 69 -2.89 -4.47 8.88
N ASP A 70 -2.38 -5.60 8.42
CA ASP A 70 -1.90 -6.67 9.28
C ASP A 70 -0.45 -6.42 9.70
N GLU A 71 0.13 -7.31 10.51
CA GLU A 71 1.48 -7.14 11.06
C GLU A 71 2.54 -6.97 9.97
N GLU A 72 2.46 -7.77 8.91
CA GLU A 72 3.38 -7.67 7.78
C GLU A 72 3.15 -6.41 6.94
N GLY A 73 1.91 -6.03 6.69
CA GLY A 73 1.58 -4.81 5.97
C GLY A 73 2.25 -3.58 6.58
N TRP A 74 2.41 -3.52 7.91
CA TRP A 74 3.10 -2.41 8.58
C TRP A 74 4.55 -2.22 8.16
N PHE A 75 5.28 -3.30 7.88
CA PHE A 75 6.69 -3.23 7.52
C PHE A 75 6.97 -3.41 6.04
N SER A 76 6.04 -3.99 5.29
CA SER A 76 6.18 -4.25 3.85
C SER A 76 5.53 -3.18 2.96
N VAL A 77 4.55 -2.41 3.45
CA VAL A 77 3.89 -1.41 2.61
C VAL A 77 4.86 -0.28 2.20
N THR A 78 4.92 0.01 0.90
CA THR A 78 5.67 1.14 0.36
C THR A 78 5.09 2.45 0.92
N PRO A 79 5.92 3.36 1.49
CA PRO A 79 5.46 4.69 1.86
C PRO A 79 4.79 5.42 0.71
N GLU A 80 3.68 6.10 0.98
CA GLU A 80 2.78 6.61 -0.08
C GLU A 80 3.49 7.52 -1.08
N VAL A 81 4.41 8.36 -0.61
CA VAL A 81 5.18 9.27 -1.47
C VAL A 81 6.11 8.52 -2.43
N ILE A 82 6.65 7.36 -2.03
CA ILE A 82 7.49 6.52 -2.89
C ILE A 82 6.60 5.82 -3.92
N ALA A 83 5.52 5.19 -3.47
CA ALA A 83 4.55 4.52 -4.34
C ALA A 83 3.99 5.49 -5.41
N ALA A 84 3.68 6.74 -5.02
CA ALA A 84 3.23 7.77 -5.95
C ALA A 84 4.30 8.17 -6.98
N ARG A 85 5.59 8.19 -6.61
CA ARG A 85 6.70 8.46 -7.55
C ARG A 85 6.88 7.32 -8.53
N GLN A 86 6.82 6.08 -8.07
CA GLN A 86 6.87 4.88 -8.92
C GLN A 86 5.69 4.89 -9.89
N ALA A 87 4.48 5.19 -9.40
CA ALA A 87 3.27 5.25 -10.23
C ALA A 87 3.36 6.27 -11.37
N ARG A 88 4.02 7.42 -11.19
CA ARG A 88 4.18 8.42 -12.26
C ARG A 88 4.81 7.85 -13.53
N ARG A 89 5.67 6.83 -13.41
CA ARG A 89 6.29 6.12 -14.55
C ARG A 89 5.31 5.26 -15.35
N CYS A 90 4.09 5.09 -14.84
CA CYS A 90 3.00 4.35 -15.47
C CYS A 90 1.89 5.27 -15.99
N THR A 91 2.12 6.60 -16.04
CA THR A 91 1.11 7.54 -16.53
C THR A 91 0.75 7.23 -17.99
N GLY A 92 -0.54 7.04 -18.27
CA GLY A 92 -1.03 6.71 -19.61
C GLY A 92 -0.88 5.22 -20.01
N ALA A 93 -0.37 4.37 -19.11
CA ALA A 93 -0.46 2.92 -19.31
C ALA A 93 -1.93 2.48 -19.27
N SER A 94 -2.30 1.52 -20.12
CA SER A 94 -3.63 0.93 -20.10
C SER A 94 -3.76 -0.05 -18.93
N VAL A 95 -2.78 -0.93 -18.74
CA VAL A 95 -2.78 -1.92 -17.66
C VAL A 95 -1.44 -1.98 -16.95
N VAL A 96 -1.46 -1.83 -15.63
CA VAL A 96 -0.32 -2.08 -14.74
C VAL A 96 -0.59 -3.34 -13.92
N ILE A 97 0.36 -4.27 -13.87
CA ILE A 97 0.29 -5.47 -13.05
C ILE A 97 1.11 -5.23 -11.78
N ASP A 98 0.46 -5.20 -10.61
CA ASP A 98 1.13 -5.25 -9.31
C ASP A 98 1.20 -6.72 -8.87
N ALA A 99 2.37 -7.35 -9.05
CA ALA A 99 2.55 -8.79 -8.88
C ALA A 99 2.51 -9.27 -7.42
N PHE A 100 2.71 -8.36 -6.46
CA PHE A 100 2.78 -8.64 -5.02
C PHE A 100 2.12 -7.51 -4.24
N ALA A 101 0.80 -7.36 -4.42
CA ALA A 101 0.06 -6.17 -4.04
C ALA A 101 0.04 -5.88 -2.52
N GLY A 102 0.23 -6.90 -1.68
CA GLY A 102 0.21 -6.77 -0.23
C GLY A 102 -1.09 -6.14 0.27
N VAL A 103 -0.97 -5.04 1.01
CA VAL A 103 -2.13 -4.25 1.50
C VAL A 103 -2.53 -3.12 0.54
N GLY A 104 -2.06 -3.14 -0.71
CA GLY A 104 -2.48 -2.27 -1.80
C GLY A 104 -1.75 -0.93 -1.90
N GLY A 105 -0.59 -0.76 -1.25
CA GLY A 105 0.13 0.52 -1.23
C GLY A 105 0.45 1.07 -2.62
N ASN A 106 1.05 0.24 -3.48
CA ASN A 106 1.44 0.62 -4.84
C ASN A 106 0.25 0.57 -5.80
N ALA A 107 -0.53 -0.53 -5.81
CA ALA A 107 -1.78 -0.65 -6.55
C ALA A 107 -2.70 0.58 -6.45
N ILE A 108 -2.89 1.14 -5.24
CA ILE A 108 -3.69 2.36 -5.03
C ILE A 108 -3.12 3.57 -5.76
N GLN A 109 -1.79 3.71 -5.85
CA GLN A 109 -1.17 4.84 -6.55
C GLN A 109 -1.15 4.63 -8.06
N PHE A 110 -0.93 3.39 -8.54
CA PHE A 110 -1.06 3.06 -9.96
C PHE A 110 -2.46 3.38 -10.48
N ALA A 111 -3.50 2.98 -9.75
CA ALA A 111 -4.90 3.22 -10.11
C ALA A 111 -5.30 4.69 -10.23
N LYS A 112 -4.44 5.63 -9.79
CA LYS A 112 -4.67 7.07 -9.95
C LYS A 112 -4.12 7.62 -11.27
N VAL A 113 -3.29 6.87 -11.98
CA VAL A 113 -2.48 7.37 -13.12
C VAL A 113 -2.51 6.49 -14.36
N CYS A 114 -2.82 5.19 -14.23
CA CYS A 114 -3.08 4.29 -15.35
C CYS A 114 -4.59 4.04 -15.51
N HIS A 115 -5.01 3.44 -16.62
CA HIS A 115 -6.43 3.14 -16.84
C HIS A 115 -6.95 2.03 -15.94
N HIS A 116 -6.14 0.97 -15.75
CA HIS A 116 -6.52 -0.19 -14.95
C HIS A 116 -5.32 -0.85 -14.27
N VAL A 117 -5.55 -1.48 -13.12
CA VAL A 117 -4.54 -2.25 -12.38
C VAL A 117 -5.01 -3.69 -12.18
N VAL A 118 -4.12 -4.64 -12.42
CA VAL A 118 -4.28 -6.03 -11.98
C VAL A 118 -3.40 -6.24 -10.75
N ALA A 119 -4.01 -6.35 -9.57
CA ALA A 119 -3.32 -6.47 -8.29
C ALA A 119 -3.37 -7.93 -7.80
N ILE A 120 -2.24 -8.61 -7.81
CA ILE A 120 -2.12 -10.04 -7.45
C ILE A 120 -1.57 -10.14 -6.04
N GLU A 121 -2.21 -10.95 -5.21
CA GLU A 121 -1.76 -11.24 -3.85
C GLU A 121 -2.09 -12.68 -3.49
N ILE A 122 -1.12 -13.41 -2.94
CA ILE A 122 -1.28 -14.83 -2.63
C ILE A 122 -2.10 -15.04 -1.36
N ASP A 123 -2.02 -14.12 -0.39
CA ASP A 123 -2.82 -14.19 0.84
C ASP A 123 -4.20 -13.53 0.64
N PRO A 124 -5.31 -14.31 0.67
CA PRO A 124 -6.66 -13.76 0.52
C PRO A 124 -7.00 -12.70 1.57
N LYS A 125 -6.42 -12.77 2.78
CA LYS A 125 -6.64 -11.77 3.83
C LYS A 125 -5.99 -10.44 3.45
N LYS A 126 -4.77 -10.47 2.89
CA LYS A 126 -4.09 -9.26 2.41
C LYS A 126 -4.82 -8.65 1.22
N ALA A 127 -5.25 -9.46 0.26
CA ALA A 127 -6.07 -9.00 -0.87
C ALA A 127 -7.35 -8.28 -0.39
N ALA A 128 -8.02 -8.81 0.63
CA ALA A 128 -9.18 -8.17 1.24
C ALA A 128 -8.85 -6.84 1.94
N LEU A 129 -7.66 -6.73 2.57
CA LEU A 129 -7.16 -5.47 3.12
C LEU A 129 -6.87 -4.46 2.01
N ALA A 130 -6.22 -4.88 0.92
CA ALA A 130 -5.90 -4.04 -0.22
C ALA A 130 -7.16 -3.46 -0.89
N PHE A 131 -8.17 -4.31 -1.13
CA PHE A 131 -9.47 -3.87 -1.64
C PHE A 131 -10.17 -2.87 -0.71
N HIS A 132 -10.17 -3.14 0.61
CA HIS A 132 -10.71 -2.20 1.61
C HIS A 132 -9.96 -0.86 1.58
N ASN A 133 -8.63 -0.88 1.51
CA ASN A 133 -7.82 0.33 1.47
C ASN A 133 -8.06 1.12 0.18
N ALA A 134 -8.20 0.46 -0.97
CA ALA A 134 -8.52 1.09 -2.25
C ALA A 134 -9.87 1.83 -2.20
N LYS A 135 -10.88 1.30 -1.50
CA LYS A 135 -12.16 1.98 -1.24
C LYS A 135 -12.00 3.29 -0.47
N ILE A 136 -11.08 3.35 0.49
CA ILE A 136 -10.80 4.60 1.23
C ILE A 136 -10.17 5.66 0.31
N TYR A 137 -9.39 5.23 -0.68
CA TYR A 137 -8.82 6.12 -1.68
C TYR A 137 -9.79 6.47 -2.81
N GLY A 138 -10.84 5.66 -3.03
CA GLY A 138 -11.87 5.87 -4.06
C GLY A 138 -11.44 5.38 -5.44
N VAL A 139 -10.54 4.38 -5.50
CA VAL A 139 -9.95 3.87 -6.76
C VAL A 139 -10.21 2.38 -6.97
N GLN A 140 -11.03 1.76 -6.12
CA GLN A 140 -11.25 0.30 -6.15
C GLN A 140 -11.84 -0.20 -7.48
N ASP A 141 -12.59 0.65 -8.20
CA ASP A 141 -13.24 0.27 -9.46
C ASP A 141 -12.25 0.26 -10.64
N HIS A 142 -11.01 0.70 -10.42
CA HIS A 142 -9.90 0.66 -11.38
C HIS A 142 -8.90 -0.46 -11.08
N ILE A 143 -9.23 -1.37 -10.16
CA ILE A 143 -8.33 -2.43 -9.70
C ILE A 143 -9.04 -3.77 -9.65
N ASP A 144 -8.56 -4.73 -10.43
CA ASP A 144 -8.93 -6.13 -10.27
C ASP A 144 -8.00 -6.78 -9.24
N PHE A 145 -8.57 -7.19 -8.11
CA PHE A 145 -7.84 -7.92 -7.08
C PHE A 145 -7.94 -9.43 -7.34
N ILE A 146 -6.80 -10.06 -7.64
CA ILE A 146 -6.72 -11.49 -7.91
C ILE A 146 -5.98 -12.16 -6.75
N VAL A 147 -6.66 -13.11 -6.10
CA VAL A 147 -6.01 -13.98 -5.12
C VAL A 147 -5.33 -15.12 -5.86
N GLY A 148 -3.99 -15.17 -5.84
CA GLY A 148 -3.26 -16.20 -6.54
C GLY A 148 -1.75 -16.03 -6.52
N ASP A 149 -1.07 -17.03 -7.07
CA ASP A 149 0.37 -17.04 -7.24
C ASP A 149 0.74 -16.36 -8.57
N PHE A 150 1.44 -15.24 -8.51
CA PHE A 150 1.91 -14.50 -9.69
C PHE A 150 2.65 -15.41 -10.69
N PHE A 151 3.48 -16.34 -10.22
CA PHE A 151 4.27 -17.20 -11.09
C PHE A 151 3.40 -18.17 -11.91
N GLN A 152 2.25 -18.56 -11.38
CA GLN A 152 1.28 -19.42 -12.07
C GLN A 152 0.37 -18.62 -13.00
N LEU A 153 0.08 -17.36 -12.64
CA LEU A 153 -0.80 -16.49 -13.41
C LEU A 153 -0.08 -15.80 -14.57
N ALA A 154 1.22 -15.50 -14.43
CA ALA A 154 2.01 -14.73 -15.39
C ALA A 154 1.84 -15.14 -16.87
N PRO A 155 1.82 -16.44 -17.24
CA PRO A 155 1.62 -16.86 -18.64
C PRO A 155 0.30 -16.40 -19.27
N PHE A 156 -0.71 -16.04 -18.46
CA PHE A 156 -2.04 -15.64 -18.90
C PHE A 156 -2.29 -14.13 -18.80
N LEU A 157 -1.33 -13.37 -18.25
CA LEU A 157 -1.46 -11.94 -18.06
C LEU A 157 -1.01 -11.16 -19.29
N LYS A 158 -1.63 -10.00 -19.50
CA LYS A 158 -1.21 -9.01 -20.49
C LYS A 158 -1.27 -7.64 -19.83
N GLY A 159 -0.18 -6.88 -19.91
CA GLY A 159 -0.11 -5.53 -19.34
C GLY A 159 1.04 -4.74 -19.91
N ASP A 160 0.96 -3.42 -19.80
CA ASP A 160 1.98 -2.52 -20.33
C ASP A 160 3.20 -2.47 -19.41
N VAL A 161 2.98 -2.54 -18.09
CA VAL A 161 4.01 -2.46 -17.05
C VAL A 161 3.78 -3.54 -15.99
N VAL A 162 4.86 -4.18 -15.54
CA VAL A 162 4.84 -5.07 -14.37
C VAL A 162 5.64 -4.43 -13.23
N PHE A 163 4.98 -4.27 -12.09
CA PHE A 163 5.59 -3.84 -10.85
C PHE A 163 5.86 -5.04 -9.93
N LEU A 164 7.10 -5.11 -9.44
CA LEU A 164 7.62 -6.20 -8.62
C LEU A 164 8.08 -5.65 -7.27
N SER A 165 7.37 -6.01 -6.21
CA SER A 165 7.77 -5.76 -4.81
C SER A 165 7.67 -7.05 -4.01
N PRO A 166 8.48 -8.08 -4.34
CA PRO A 166 8.41 -9.38 -3.69
C PRO A 166 8.76 -9.31 -2.20
N PRO A 167 8.41 -10.33 -1.39
CA PRO A 167 8.87 -10.43 -0.02
C PRO A 167 10.41 -10.41 0.12
N TRP A 168 10.92 -9.56 1.01
CA TRP A 168 12.36 -9.43 1.30
C TRP A 168 12.82 -10.26 2.51
N GLY A 169 11.92 -11.02 3.14
CA GLY A 169 12.18 -11.70 4.42
C GLY A 169 11.86 -10.88 5.67
N GLY A 170 11.08 -9.79 5.53
CA GLY A 170 10.66 -8.95 6.65
C GLY A 170 11.81 -8.11 7.23
N PRO A 171 11.64 -7.47 8.41
CA PRO A 171 12.60 -6.49 8.93
C PRO A 171 14.04 -7.00 9.13
N SER A 172 14.24 -8.33 9.17
CA SER A 172 15.53 -8.99 9.32
C SER A 172 16.40 -8.93 8.06
N TYR A 173 15.86 -8.55 6.88
CA TYR A 173 16.68 -8.36 5.66
C TYR A 173 17.87 -7.41 5.88
N LYS A 174 17.73 -6.49 6.83
CA LYS A 174 18.72 -5.48 7.23
C LYS A 174 19.93 -6.05 7.96
N ALA A 175 19.85 -7.29 8.43
CA ALA A 175 20.97 -7.96 9.10
C ALA A 175 22.05 -8.42 8.11
N LYS A 176 21.74 -8.43 6.81
CA LYS A 176 22.70 -8.71 5.75
C LYS A 176 23.38 -7.40 5.33
N GLU A 177 24.70 -7.43 5.18
CA GLU A 177 25.45 -6.28 4.68
C GLU A 177 25.16 -6.05 3.19
N ASN A 178 25.25 -7.11 2.39
CA ASN A 178 24.88 -7.12 0.98
C ASN A 178 23.71 -8.10 0.76
N PHE A 179 22.58 -7.59 0.23
CA PHE A 179 21.41 -8.38 -0.09
C PHE A 179 21.47 -8.75 -1.57
N THR A 180 21.55 -10.02 -1.91
CA THR A 180 21.67 -10.50 -3.29
C THR A 180 20.31 -10.99 -3.83
N LEU A 181 20.18 -11.10 -5.17
CA LEU A 181 18.92 -11.46 -5.81
C LEU A 181 18.40 -12.86 -5.46
N ASP A 182 19.29 -13.80 -5.10
CA ASP A 182 18.94 -15.16 -4.65
C ASP A 182 18.19 -15.21 -3.30
N LEU A 183 18.29 -14.14 -2.51
CA LEU A 183 17.60 -14.03 -1.22
C LEU A 183 16.12 -13.64 -1.37
N LEU A 184 15.70 -13.18 -2.55
CA LEU A 184 14.29 -12.90 -2.82
C LEU A 184 13.45 -14.18 -2.74
N LYS A 185 12.19 -13.99 -2.34
CA LYS A 185 11.19 -15.04 -2.22
C LYS A 185 9.92 -14.61 -2.98
N PRO A 186 9.10 -15.57 -3.44
CA PRO A 186 9.26 -17.03 -3.33
C PRO A 186 10.24 -17.64 -4.34
N LYS A 187 10.69 -16.86 -5.33
CA LYS A 187 11.76 -17.22 -6.29
C LYS A 187 12.86 -16.16 -6.24
N ASP A 188 14.04 -16.52 -6.75
CA ASP A 188 15.14 -15.58 -6.89
C ASP A 188 14.80 -14.45 -7.89
N GLY A 189 15.56 -13.35 -7.80
CA GLY A 189 15.34 -12.16 -8.59
C GLY A 189 15.49 -12.35 -10.11
N HIS A 190 16.34 -13.28 -10.56
CA HIS A 190 16.52 -13.54 -11.99
C HIS A 190 15.29 -14.26 -12.56
N SER A 191 14.88 -15.34 -11.90
CA SER A 191 13.66 -16.07 -12.26
C SER A 191 12.42 -15.15 -12.22
N LEU A 192 12.32 -14.32 -11.19
CA LEU A 192 11.23 -13.35 -11.07
C LEU A 192 11.23 -12.34 -12.22
N PHE A 193 12.39 -11.79 -12.56
CA PHE A 193 12.53 -10.83 -13.64
C PHE A 193 12.17 -11.44 -15.00
N GLN A 194 12.64 -12.65 -15.30
CA GLN A 194 12.33 -13.35 -16.55
C GLN A 194 10.82 -13.62 -16.71
N VAL A 195 10.14 -13.99 -15.62
CA VAL A 195 8.68 -14.18 -15.64
C VAL A 195 7.95 -12.87 -15.94
N ALA A 196 8.39 -11.75 -15.36
CA ALA A 196 7.82 -10.44 -15.67
C ALA A 196 8.14 -10.00 -17.11
N GLN A 197 9.36 -10.25 -17.58
CA GLN A 197 9.82 -9.92 -18.92
C GLN A 197 9.05 -10.66 -20.02
N ALA A 198 8.59 -11.88 -19.75
CA ALA A 198 7.71 -12.61 -20.65
C ALA A 198 6.35 -11.92 -20.87
N ILE A 199 5.94 -11.03 -19.96
CA ILE A 199 4.71 -10.24 -20.06
C ILE A 199 4.97 -8.91 -20.79
N THR A 200 6.02 -8.19 -20.40
CA THR A 200 6.37 -6.87 -20.94
C THR A 200 7.84 -6.52 -20.66
N PRO A 201 8.52 -5.76 -21.54
CA PRO A 201 9.85 -5.22 -21.26
C PRO A 201 9.84 -4.06 -20.24
N ASN A 202 8.68 -3.48 -19.90
CA ASN A 202 8.60 -2.36 -18.97
C ASN A 202 8.38 -2.88 -17.55
N ILE A 203 9.45 -2.95 -16.77
CA ILE A 203 9.44 -3.57 -15.45
C ILE A 203 9.91 -2.55 -14.41
N ILE A 204 9.26 -2.53 -13.26
CA ILE A 204 9.65 -1.71 -12.11
C ILE A 204 9.87 -2.63 -10.91
N MET A 205 11.09 -2.70 -10.39
CA MET A 205 11.42 -3.51 -9.21
C MET A 205 11.67 -2.61 -8.00
N PHE A 206 10.94 -2.83 -6.91
CA PHE A 206 11.22 -2.21 -5.61
C PHE A 206 11.94 -3.21 -4.69
N LEU A 207 13.16 -2.86 -4.32
CA LEU A 207 14.14 -3.76 -3.72
C LEU A 207 14.68 -3.22 -2.38
N PRO A 208 15.26 -4.09 -1.54
CA PRO A 208 15.93 -3.70 -0.31
C PRO A 208 16.96 -2.61 -0.53
N ARG A 209 17.12 -1.74 0.47
CA ARG A 209 18.08 -0.63 0.44
C ARG A 209 19.56 -1.05 0.40
N ASN A 210 19.84 -2.31 0.73
CA ASN A 210 21.16 -2.92 0.75
C ASN A 210 21.30 -3.97 -0.37
N ILE A 211 20.49 -3.87 -1.42
CA ILE A 211 20.57 -4.74 -2.61
C ILE A 211 21.92 -4.56 -3.32
N ASP A 212 22.46 -5.66 -3.81
CA ASP A 212 23.60 -5.65 -4.72
C ASP A 212 23.19 -4.96 -6.03
N LEU A 213 23.67 -3.72 -6.21
CA LEU A 213 23.32 -2.89 -7.35
C LEU A 213 23.88 -3.45 -8.67
N LEU A 214 25.00 -4.18 -8.62
CA LEU A 214 25.58 -4.78 -9.81
C LEU A 214 24.66 -5.89 -10.30
N GLN A 215 24.29 -6.83 -9.42
CA GLN A 215 23.33 -7.90 -9.77
C GLN A 215 21.99 -7.34 -10.28
N ALA A 216 21.46 -6.31 -9.60
CA ALA A 216 20.21 -5.68 -10.03
C ALA A 216 20.34 -5.01 -11.41
N SER A 217 21.51 -4.45 -11.73
CA SER A 217 21.78 -3.85 -13.04
C SER A 217 21.96 -4.88 -14.14
N GLU A 218 22.52 -6.04 -13.80
CA GLU A 218 22.79 -7.14 -14.73
C GLU A 218 21.50 -7.75 -15.31
N LEU A 219 20.36 -7.61 -14.62
CA LEU A 219 19.05 -8.05 -15.12
C LEU A 219 18.71 -7.44 -16.50
N SER A 220 19.19 -6.24 -16.81
CA SER A 220 18.96 -5.59 -18.11
C SER A 220 19.48 -6.44 -19.29
N TRP A 221 20.57 -7.17 -19.09
CA TRP A 221 21.24 -8.00 -20.10
C TRP A 221 20.55 -9.34 -20.35
N LEU A 222 19.51 -9.67 -19.57
CA LEU A 222 18.68 -10.85 -19.84
C LEU A 222 17.79 -10.67 -21.08
N SER A 223 17.67 -9.45 -21.61
CA SER A 223 17.07 -9.17 -22.92
C SER A 223 18.14 -8.99 -24.00
N SER A 224 17.77 -9.27 -25.25
CA SER A 224 18.57 -8.94 -26.43
C SER A 224 17.72 -8.13 -27.42
N PRO A 225 18.01 -6.82 -27.64
CA PRO A 225 19.05 -6.03 -26.98
C PRO A 225 18.78 -5.81 -25.47
N PRO A 226 19.81 -5.44 -24.67
CA PRO A 226 19.61 -5.12 -23.25
C PRO A 226 18.57 -4.02 -23.05
N LEU A 227 17.79 -4.11 -21.98
CA LEU A 227 16.80 -3.09 -21.63
C LEU A 227 17.47 -1.83 -21.09
N ASP A 228 16.93 -0.66 -21.43
CA ASP A 228 17.27 0.59 -20.74
C ASP A 228 17.02 0.45 -19.24
N ILE A 229 17.89 1.05 -18.42
CA ILE A 229 17.84 0.93 -16.96
C ILE A 229 18.03 2.28 -16.26
N GLU A 230 17.23 2.52 -15.23
CA GLU A 230 17.42 3.64 -14.30
C GLU A 230 17.28 3.13 -12.85
N ILE A 231 18.23 3.51 -11.98
CA ILE A 231 18.23 3.13 -10.57
C ILE A 231 17.96 4.37 -9.71
N LYS A 232 17.01 4.27 -8.76
CA LYS A 232 16.69 5.35 -7.82
C LYS A 232 16.70 4.90 -6.38
N GLU A 233 17.37 5.70 -5.55
CA GLU A 233 17.22 5.64 -4.11
C GLU A 233 15.91 6.28 -3.66
N ASN A 234 15.18 5.60 -2.77
CA ASN A 234 13.92 6.10 -2.24
C ASN A 234 14.08 6.57 -0.80
N LEU A 235 14.08 7.89 -0.60
CA LEU A 235 14.20 8.50 0.72
C LEU A 235 12.86 9.03 1.22
N VAL A 236 12.60 8.83 2.52
CA VAL A 236 11.51 9.49 3.26
C VAL A 236 12.11 10.16 4.48
N ARG A 237 11.95 11.49 4.59
CA ARG A 237 12.52 12.32 5.67
C ARG A 237 14.04 12.10 5.84
N GLY A 238 14.78 12.00 4.73
CA GLY A 238 16.22 11.75 4.73
C GLY A 238 16.65 10.31 5.00
N TYR A 239 15.71 9.39 5.27
CA TYR A 239 16.04 7.98 5.50
C TYR A 239 15.80 7.14 4.24
N LEU A 240 16.82 6.39 3.81
CA LEU A 240 16.72 5.42 2.73
C LEU A 240 15.78 4.26 3.10
N LYS A 241 14.73 4.07 2.29
CA LYS A 241 13.69 3.05 2.46
C LYS A 241 13.89 1.84 1.56
N GLY A 242 14.43 2.03 0.36
CA GLY A 242 14.67 0.97 -0.62
C GLY A 242 15.19 1.54 -1.94
N ILE A 243 15.55 0.66 -2.87
CA ILE A 243 15.98 1.00 -4.22
C ILE A 243 14.86 0.67 -5.19
N THR A 244 14.61 1.52 -6.18
CA THR A 244 13.77 1.17 -7.33
C THR A 244 14.62 1.09 -8.58
N VAL A 245 14.48 -0.02 -9.29
CA VAL A 245 15.10 -0.22 -10.60
C VAL A 245 14.00 -0.22 -11.65
N TYR A 246 14.13 0.65 -12.63
CA TYR A 246 13.21 0.77 -13.76
C TYR A 246 13.88 0.18 -14.99
N PHE A 247 13.12 -0.57 -15.79
CA PHE A 247 13.59 -1.23 -17.00
C PHE A 247 12.72 -0.88 -18.21
N GLY A 248 13.32 -0.89 -19.40
CA GLY A 248 12.63 -0.58 -20.66
C GLY A 248 12.14 0.86 -20.68
N LYS A 249 10.96 1.11 -21.25
CA LYS A 249 10.43 2.49 -21.35
C LYS A 249 10.14 3.13 -19.99
N ALA A 250 9.94 2.32 -18.94
CA ALA A 250 9.75 2.84 -17.58
C ALA A 250 10.99 3.57 -17.04
N ALA A 251 12.18 3.29 -17.58
CA ALA A 251 13.44 3.96 -17.24
C ALA A 251 13.60 5.34 -17.89
N LEU A 252 12.88 5.60 -18.99
CA LEU A 252 13.06 6.80 -19.83
C LEU A 252 12.07 7.95 -19.51
N LEU A 253 11.12 7.72 -18.60
CA LEU A 253 10.05 8.66 -18.21
C LEU A 253 10.36 9.43 -16.92
#